data_AF-A0A833TI83-F1
#
_entry.id   AF-A0A833TI83-F1
#
_cell.length_a   1.000
_cell.length_b   1.000
_cell.length_c   1.000
_cell.angle_alpha   90.00
_cell.angle_beta   90.00
_cell.angle_gamma   90.00
#
_symmetry.space_group_name_H-M   'P 1'
#
loop_
_entity.id
_entity.type
_entity.pdbx_description
1 polymer ?
#
loop_
_entity_poly.entity_id
_entity_poly.type
_entity_poly.pdbx_seq_one_letter_code
_entity_poly.pdbx_strand_id
1 'polypeptide(L)'
;MGVNLRMSSSSSSISSSSFPKSTLGKPLCFCELEATLKWSSNAKNPRRPFLGCSKYNTQGLPYCKFFKWLDGNEVIDLQVEERTASLLKKEKEVEKILELLEKREIELRKIVDRLERGQMVLSNKCDDVIQKELVLNAQEAKLRRVGTLFRIYCYFAFLHIVYEFFPKYLDKINGSTKWPIGKKNGLQNLCI
;
A
#
# COMPACT_ATOMS: atom_id res chain seq x y z
N MET A 1 49.43 24.70 -95.14
CA MET A 1 48.47 25.49 -94.35
C MET A 1 48.05 24.66 -93.14
N GLY A 2 48.07 25.24 -91.93
CA GLY A 2 47.36 24.75 -90.75
C GLY A 2 48.12 23.76 -89.86
N VAL A 3 48.93 24.21 -88.89
CA VAL A 3 48.66 24.55 -87.47
C VAL A 3 49.02 23.41 -86.48
N ASN A 4 50.06 23.69 -85.69
CA ASN A 4 50.41 22.99 -84.45
C ASN A 4 49.29 23.15 -83.41
N LEU A 5 48.88 22.06 -82.78
CA LEU A 5 48.14 22.09 -81.51
C LEU A 5 48.95 21.36 -80.44
N ARG A 6 49.54 22.16 -79.55
CA ARG A 6 50.27 21.76 -78.36
C ARG A 6 49.22 21.39 -77.29
N MET A 7 49.07 20.11 -77.00
CA MET A 7 48.16 19.63 -75.97
C MET A 7 48.88 19.59 -74.63
N SER A 8 48.58 20.56 -73.77
CA SER A 8 49.00 20.57 -72.37
C SER A 8 48.17 19.56 -71.58
N SER A 9 48.79 18.48 -71.11
CA SER A 9 48.16 17.48 -70.25
C SER A 9 48.18 17.95 -68.79
N SER A 10 47.10 18.59 -68.34
CA SER A 10 46.85 18.81 -66.92
C SER A 10 46.28 17.51 -66.32
N SER A 11 47.12 16.76 -65.62
CA SER A 11 46.72 15.58 -64.85
C SER A 11 45.97 16.00 -63.58
N SER A 12 44.64 16.02 -63.64
CA SER A 12 43.78 16.12 -62.46
C SER A 12 43.47 14.73 -61.91
N SER A 13 44.13 14.38 -60.82
CA SER A 13 43.92 13.15 -60.05
C SER A 13 42.51 13.14 -59.45
N ILE A 14 41.63 12.29 -59.98
CA ILE A 14 40.30 12.06 -59.39
C ILE A 14 40.49 11.03 -58.28
N SER A 15 40.68 11.51 -57.04
CA SER A 15 40.70 10.65 -55.86
C SER A 15 39.29 10.16 -55.56
N SER A 16 38.90 9.03 -56.14
CA SER A 16 37.67 8.32 -55.81
C SER A 16 37.84 7.54 -54.51
N SER A 17 37.50 8.14 -53.37
CA SER A 17 37.36 7.40 -52.11
C SER A 17 36.03 6.66 -52.12
N SER A 18 36.06 5.40 -52.54
CA SER A 18 34.98 4.44 -52.37
C SER A 18 34.77 4.15 -50.89
N PHE A 19 33.72 4.74 -50.31
CA PHE A 19 33.29 4.43 -48.95
C PHE A 19 32.70 3.01 -48.91
N PRO A 20 33.16 2.14 -48.01
CA PRO A 20 32.55 0.83 -47.82
C PRO A 20 31.09 1.01 -47.39
N LYS A 21 30.19 0.42 -48.17
CA LYS A 21 28.75 0.39 -47.90
C LYS A 21 28.54 -0.63 -46.79
N SER A 22 28.67 -0.20 -45.52
CA SER A 22 28.42 -1.08 -44.38
C SER A 22 26.92 -1.37 -44.26
N THR A 23 26.59 -2.62 -44.49
CA THR A 23 25.37 -3.28 -44.04
C THR A 23 25.16 -2.99 -42.55
N LEU A 24 23.99 -2.45 -42.21
CA LEU A 24 23.33 -2.54 -40.90
C LEU A 24 23.87 -1.70 -39.70
N GLY A 25 24.59 -0.60 -39.93
CA GLY A 25 24.95 0.32 -38.83
C GLY A 25 25.21 1.74 -39.32
N LYS A 26 24.89 2.74 -38.48
CA LYS A 26 25.19 4.16 -38.74
C LYS A 26 26.68 4.29 -39.14
N PRO A 27 27.02 5.06 -40.19
CA PRO A 27 28.39 5.12 -40.65
C PRO A 27 29.31 5.73 -39.58
N LEU A 28 30.51 5.17 -39.45
CA LEU A 28 31.52 5.66 -38.54
C LEU A 28 32.31 6.80 -39.18
N CYS A 29 32.68 7.79 -38.37
CA CYS A 29 33.61 8.83 -38.78
C CYS A 29 35.07 8.34 -38.70
N PHE A 30 36.04 9.14 -39.16
CA PHE A 30 37.48 8.78 -39.07
C PHE A 30 38.03 8.70 -37.64
N CYS A 31 37.23 9.05 -36.62
CA CYS A 31 37.56 8.80 -35.21
C CYS A 31 36.98 7.48 -34.70
N GLU A 32 36.40 6.65 -35.58
CA GLU A 32 35.70 5.40 -35.23
C GLU A 32 34.49 5.58 -34.31
N LEU A 33 33.94 6.80 -34.26
CA LEU A 33 32.70 7.13 -33.55
C LEU A 33 31.54 7.18 -34.55
N GLU A 34 30.34 6.78 -34.11
CA GLU A 34 29.12 6.94 -34.91
C GLU A 34 28.95 8.40 -35.37
N ALA A 35 28.74 8.57 -36.68
CA ALA A 35 28.42 9.87 -37.24
C ALA A 35 27.00 10.28 -36.84
N THR A 36 26.84 11.55 -36.47
CA THR A 36 25.55 12.09 -36.01
C THR A 36 24.88 12.90 -37.10
N LEU A 37 23.55 12.80 -37.17
CA LEU A 37 22.70 13.63 -38.03
C LEU A 37 22.77 15.08 -37.56
N LYS A 38 23.20 15.98 -38.45
CA LYS A 38 23.30 17.42 -38.23
C LYS A 38 22.65 18.19 -39.37
N TRP A 39 22.35 19.45 -39.12
CA TRP A 39 21.71 20.35 -40.08
C TRP A 39 22.66 21.49 -40.42
N SER A 40 22.89 21.72 -41.72
CA SER A 40 23.77 22.79 -42.19
C SER A 40 23.17 24.17 -41.89
N SER A 41 23.97 25.06 -41.29
CA SER A 41 23.64 26.48 -41.09
C SER A 41 24.25 27.40 -42.15
N ASN A 42 25.00 26.85 -43.11
CA ASN A 42 25.72 27.65 -44.09
C ASN A 42 24.76 28.28 -45.11
N ALA A 43 24.95 29.56 -45.45
CA ALA A 43 24.07 30.32 -46.35
C ALA A 43 23.88 29.67 -47.73
N LYS A 44 24.89 28.93 -48.22
CA LYS A 44 24.84 28.21 -49.50
C LYS A 44 24.02 26.93 -49.46
N ASN A 45 23.88 26.30 -48.30
CA ASN A 45 23.17 25.03 -48.11
C ASN A 45 22.36 25.08 -46.80
N PRO A 46 21.35 25.96 -46.69
CA PRO A 46 20.60 26.12 -45.46
C PRO A 46 19.75 24.88 -45.17
N ARG A 47 19.78 24.40 -43.91
CA ARG A 47 19.01 23.24 -43.43
C ARG A 47 19.12 21.98 -44.28
N ARG A 48 20.25 21.77 -44.98
CA ARG A 48 20.51 20.48 -45.61
C ARG A 48 21.04 19.49 -44.56
N PRO A 49 20.45 18.29 -44.43
CA PRO A 49 20.89 17.29 -43.46
C PRO A 49 22.18 16.62 -43.91
N PHE A 50 23.08 16.34 -42.96
CA PHE A 50 24.34 15.65 -43.21
C PHE A 50 24.74 14.80 -42.01
N LEU A 51 25.57 13.78 -42.25
CA LEU A 51 26.28 13.05 -41.21
C LEU A 51 27.66 13.66 -41.02
N GLY A 52 27.99 13.96 -39.76
CA GLY A 52 29.29 14.49 -39.37
C GLY A 52 29.83 13.79 -38.14
N CYS A 53 31.10 14.03 -37.83
CA CYS A 53 31.69 13.56 -36.57
C CYS A 53 30.84 14.01 -35.37
N SER A 54 30.63 13.13 -34.39
CA SER A 54 29.91 13.45 -33.15
C SER A 54 30.50 14.67 -32.41
N LYS A 55 31.84 14.78 -32.44
CA LYS A 55 32.63 15.91 -31.88
C LYS A 55 32.65 17.17 -32.75
N TYR A 56 32.05 17.13 -33.95
CA TYR A 56 32.06 18.27 -34.88
C TYR A 56 31.44 19.51 -34.24
N ASN A 57 32.21 20.61 -34.23
CA ASN A 57 31.81 21.90 -33.67
C ASN A 57 31.50 21.88 -32.17
N THR A 58 32.05 20.90 -31.44
CA THR A 58 32.01 20.86 -29.97
C THR A 58 33.22 21.62 -29.42
N GLN A 59 32.99 22.58 -28.51
CA GLN A 59 34.06 23.41 -27.98
C GLN A 59 35.13 22.56 -27.27
N GLY A 60 36.40 22.84 -27.56
CA GLY A 60 37.55 22.22 -26.88
C GLY A 60 37.87 20.77 -27.29
N LEU A 61 37.14 20.18 -28.24
CA LEU A 61 37.40 18.80 -28.68
C LEU A 61 37.96 18.73 -30.10
N PRO A 62 39.04 17.98 -30.35
CA PRO A 62 39.49 17.68 -31.70
C PRO A 62 38.44 16.79 -32.40
N TYR A 63 38.14 17.11 -33.65
CA TYR A 63 37.19 16.36 -34.48
C TYR A 63 37.78 16.07 -35.86
N CYS A 64 37.41 14.92 -36.44
CA CYS A 64 37.78 14.62 -37.82
C CYS A 64 36.84 15.31 -38.81
N LYS A 65 37.30 15.52 -40.04
CA LYS A 65 36.56 16.17 -41.12
C LYS A 65 35.63 15.21 -41.86
N PHE A 66 35.13 14.17 -41.20
CA PHE A 66 34.14 13.27 -41.80
C PHE A 66 32.85 14.02 -42.11
N PHE A 67 32.34 13.83 -43.33
CA PHE A 67 31.17 14.53 -43.83
C PHE A 67 30.48 13.71 -44.93
N LYS A 68 29.17 13.52 -44.83
CA LYS A 68 28.33 12.91 -45.88
C LYS A 68 26.98 13.62 -45.95
N TRP A 69 26.56 14.07 -47.14
CA TRP A 69 25.20 14.57 -47.34
C TRP A 69 24.18 13.44 -47.25
N LEU A 70 23.02 13.75 -46.67
CA LEU A 70 21.89 12.84 -46.65
C LEU A 70 20.77 13.35 -47.56
N ASP A 71 20.06 12.39 -48.15
CA ASP A 71 18.79 12.64 -48.83
C ASP A 71 17.61 12.46 -47.86
N GLY A 72 16.43 12.92 -48.25
CA GLY A 72 15.24 12.91 -47.38
C GLY A 72 14.88 11.52 -46.84
N ASN A 73 14.96 10.49 -47.69
CA ASN A 73 14.69 9.11 -47.30
C ASN A 73 15.69 8.59 -46.26
N GLU A 74 17.00 8.86 -46.44
CA GLU A 74 18.02 8.44 -45.48
C GLU A 74 17.83 9.09 -44.10
N VAL A 75 17.31 10.33 -44.04
CA VAL A 75 16.98 10.98 -42.76
C VAL A 75 15.82 10.30 -42.05
N ILE A 76 14.76 9.97 -42.81
CA ILE A 76 13.57 9.30 -42.25
C ILE A 76 13.97 7.94 -41.68
N ASP A 77 14.75 7.16 -42.43
CA ASP A 77 15.20 5.83 -42.00
C ASP A 77 15.99 5.88 -40.68
N LEU A 78 16.95 6.82 -40.56
CA LEU A 78 17.73 7.00 -39.33
C LEU A 78 16.85 7.39 -38.13
N GLN A 79 15.85 8.25 -38.34
CA GLN A 79 14.92 8.66 -37.28
C GLN A 79 13.99 7.53 -36.87
N VAL A 80 13.52 6.72 -37.82
CA VAL A 80 12.70 5.54 -37.57
C VAL A 80 13.50 4.51 -36.79
N GLU A 81 14.74 4.24 -37.17
CA GLU A 81 15.63 3.31 -36.45
C GLU A 81 15.88 3.77 -35.01
N GLU A 82 16.18 5.05 -34.79
CA GLU A 82 16.37 5.58 -33.43
C GLU A 82 15.09 5.50 -32.59
N ARG A 83 13.95 5.82 -33.19
CA ARG A 83 12.64 5.73 -32.51
C ARG A 83 12.31 4.27 -32.18
N THR A 84 12.50 3.34 -33.11
CA THR A 84 12.22 1.92 -32.90
C THR A 84 13.12 1.31 -31.84
N ALA A 85 14.41 1.66 -31.81
CA ALA A 85 15.33 1.23 -30.76
C ALA A 85 14.90 1.78 -29.37
N SER A 86 14.49 3.05 -29.31
CA SER A 86 13.96 3.66 -28.09
C SER A 86 12.67 2.99 -27.61
N LEU A 87 11.75 2.70 -28.53
CA LEU A 87 10.50 1.99 -28.24
C LEU A 87 10.77 0.58 -27.73
N LEU A 88 11.67 -0.16 -28.36
CA LEU A 88 12.03 -1.53 -27.95
C LEU A 88 12.69 -1.55 -26.56
N LYS A 89 13.46 -0.52 -26.21
CA LYS A 89 13.97 -0.35 -24.83
C LYS A 89 12.84 -0.10 -23.83
N LYS A 90 11.85 0.73 -24.20
CA LYS A 90 10.69 1.03 -23.35
C LYS A 90 9.76 -0.17 -23.20
N GLU A 91 9.55 -0.94 -24.26
CA GLU A 91 8.80 -2.20 -24.24
C GLU A 91 9.42 -3.19 -23.24
N LYS A 92 10.74 -3.39 -23.29
CA LYS A 92 11.46 -4.21 -22.29
C LYS A 92 11.35 -3.68 -20.86
N GLU A 93 11.25 -2.37 -20.68
CA GLU A 93 11.05 -1.76 -19.36
C GLU A 93 9.63 -2.04 -18.84
N VAL A 94 8.63 -1.92 -19.72
CA VAL A 94 7.23 -2.25 -19.41
C VAL A 94 7.08 -3.74 -19.08
N GLU A 95 7.70 -4.64 -19.84
CA GLU A 95 7.67 -6.09 -19.58
C GLU A 95 8.16 -6.42 -18.16
N LYS A 96 9.28 -5.82 -17.74
CA LYS A 96 9.81 -5.99 -16.37
C LYS A 96 8.84 -5.47 -15.30
N ILE A 97 8.14 -4.37 -15.58
CA ILE A 97 7.13 -3.83 -14.67
C ILE A 97 5.96 -4.81 -14.55
N LEU A 98 5.49 -5.39 -15.66
CA LEU A 98 4.43 -6.39 -15.67
C LEU A 98 4.80 -7.62 -14.84
N GLU A 99 6.01 -8.16 -15.01
CA GLU A 99 6.49 -9.29 -14.19
C GLU A 99 6.51 -8.96 -12.69
N LEU A 100 6.87 -7.73 -12.32
CA LEU A 100 6.86 -7.29 -10.92
C LEU A 100 5.43 -7.15 -10.38
N LEU A 101 4.51 -6.62 -11.19
CA LEU A 101 3.10 -6.49 -10.81
C LEU A 101 2.44 -7.86 -10.63
N GLU A 102 2.71 -8.82 -11.50
CA GLU A 102 2.22 -10.19 -11.37
C GLU A 102 2.71 -10.85 -10.06
N LYS A 103 4.00 -10.71 -9.74
CA LYS A 103 4.56 -11.20 -8.46
C LYS A 103 3.87 -10.54 -7.26
N ARG A 104 3.64 -9.23 -7.32
CA ARG A 104 2.94 -8.49 -6.26
C ARG A 104 1.48 -8.94 -6.13
N GLU A 105 0.79 -9.19 -7.23
CA GLU A 105 -0.60 -9.69 -7.23
C GLU A 105 -0.70 -11.05 -6.55
N ILE A 106 0.21 -11.98 -6.87
CA ILE A 106 0.26 -13.30 -6.25
C ILE A 106 0.50 -13.18 -4.73
N GLU A 107 1.41 -12.31 -4.30
CA GLU A 107 1.64 -12.08 -2.88
C GLU A 107 0.41 -11.50 -2.19
N LEU A 108 -0.24 -10.49 -2.78
CA LEU A 108 -1.48 -9.91 -2.26
C LEU A 108 -2.58 -10.95 -2.12
N ARG A 109 -2.76 -11.83 -3.12
CA ARG A 109 -3.70 -12.94 -3.07
C ARG A 109 -3.44 -13.84 -1.85
N LYS A 110 -2.18 -14.20 -1.59
CA LYS A 110 -1.82 -14.96 -0.38
C LYS A 110 -2.14 -14.21 0.91
N ILE A 111 -2.01 -12.88 0.94
CA ILE A 111 -2.36 -12.07 2.12
C ILE A 111 -3.87 -12.14 2.36
N VAL A 112 -4.66 -11.93 1.31
CA VAL A 112 -6.12 -12.00 1.37
C VAL A 112 -6.57 -13.36 1.89
N ASP A 113 -6.05 -14.45 1.34
CA ASP A 113 -6.38 -15.80 1.79
C ASP A 113 -6.06 -16.03 3.29
N ARG A 114 -4.95 -15.45 3.80
CA ARG A 114 -4.60 -15.52 5.22
C ARG A 114 -5.58 -14.73 6.09
N LEU A 115 -5.98 -13.54 5.63
CA LEU A 115 -6.92 -12.68 6.34
C LEU A 115 -8.31 -13.31 6.40
N GLU A 116 -8.79 -13.86 5.29
CA GLU A 116 -10.07 -14.57 5.23
C GLU A 116 -10.09 -15.77 6.18
N ARG A 117 -9.03 -16.59 6.19
CA ARG A 117 -8.89 -17.68 7.17
C ARG A 117 -8.91 -17.17 8.61
N GLY A 118 -8.19 -16.08 8.89
CA GLY A 118 -8.18 -15.45 10.22
C GLY A 118 -9.56 -14.95 10.63
N GLN A 119 -10.29 -14.31 9.71
CA GLN A 119 -11.64 -13.84 9.92
C GLN A 119 -12.61 -14.99 10.22
N MET A 120 -12.53 -16.10 9.49
CA MET A 120 -13.34 -17.29 9.78
C MET A 120 -13.08 -17.83 11.19
N VAL A 121 -11.81 -17.93 11.61
CA VAL A 121 -11.45 -18.40 12.96
C VAL A 121 -12.01 -17.45 14.03
N LEU A 122 -11.90 -16.14 13.83
CA LEU A 122 -12.45 -15.16 14.75
C LEU A 122 -13.98 -15.22 14.81
N SER A 123 -14.65 -15.42 13.68
CA SER A 123 -16.10 -15.60 13.61
C SER A 123 -16.54 -16.81 14.43
N ASN A 124 -15.93 -17.97 14.18
CA ASN A 124 -16.25 -19.20 14.92
C ASN A 124 -16.03 -19.01 16.44
N LYS A 125 -14.94 -18.32 16.82
CA LYS A 125 -14.67 -18.03 18.23
C LYS A 125 -15.68 -17.05 18.83
N CYS A 126 -16.18 -16.09 18.05
CA CYS A 126 -17.26 -15.20 18.46
C CYS A 126 -18.53 -16.00 18.75
N ASP A 127 -18.90 -16.91 17.84
CA ASP A 127 -20.07 -17.79 18.01
C ASP A 127 -19.93 -18.66 19.27
N ASP A 128 -18.75 -19.25 19.50
CA ASP A 128 -18.45 -20.01 20.72
C ASP A 128 -18.61 -19.18 22.00
N VAL A 129 -18.19 -17.92 21.98
CA VAL A 129 -18.32 -17.00 23.12
C VAL A 129 -19.78 -16.65 23.36
N ILE A 130 -20.54 -16.32 22.31
CA ILE A 130 -21.97 -16.04 22.39
C ILE A 130 -22.72 -17.25 22.98
N GLN A 131 -22.42 -18.46 22.52
CA GLN A 131 -23.01 -19.69 23.06
C GLN A 131 -22.71 -19.86 24.56
N LYS A 132 -21.46 -19.65 24.98
CA LYS A 132 -21.08 -19.73 26.40
C LYS A 132 -21.77 -18.68 27.26
N GLU A 133 -21.90 -17.46 26.75
CA GLU A 133 -22.62 -16.38 27.43
C GLU A 133 -24.10 -16.71 27.62
N LEU A 134 -24.76 -17.27 26.60
CA LEU A 134 -26.15 -17.73 26.71
C LEU A 134 -26.33 -18.80 27.78
N VAL A 135 -25.41 -19.78 27.85
CA VAL A 135 -25.43 -20.84 28.88
C VAL A 135 -25.22 -20.25 30.27
N LEU A 136 -24.25 -19.35 30.43
CA LEU A 136 -23.97 -18.68 31.70
C LEU A 136 -25.18 -17.86 32.17
N ASN A 137 -25.80 -17.08 31.29
CA ASN A 137 -27.00 -16.30 31.59
C ASN A 137 -28.16 -17.20 32.04
N ALA A 138 -28.34 -18.35 31.40
CA ALA A 138 -29.36 -19.33 31.79
C ALA A 138 -29.08 -19.94 33.18
N GLN A 139 -27.81 -20.23 33.51
CA GLN A 139 -27.43 -20.69 34.84
C GLN A 139 -27.62 -19.60 35.90
N GLU A 140 -27.21 -18.36 35.61
CA GLU A 140 -27.40 -17.23 36.50
C GLU A 140 -28.89 -16.99 36.78
N ALA A 141 -29.76 -17.12 35.78
CA ALA A 141 -31.21 -17.06 35.97
C ALA A 141 -31.76 -18.18 36.87
N LYS A 142 -31.18 -19.38 36.83
CA LYS A 142 -31.52 -20.47 37.77
C LYS A 142 -31.08 -20.13 39.20
N LEU A 143 -29.84 -19.67 39.37
CA LEU A 143 -29.31 -19.26 40.68
C LEU A 143 -30.12 -18.10 41.27
N ARG A 144 -30.49 -17.11 40.44
CA ARG A 144 -31.37 -16.01 40.84
C ARG A 144 -32.72 -16.53 41.34
N ARG A 145 -33.36 -17.46 40.64
CA ARG A 145 -34.63 -18.08 41.08
C ARG A 145 -34.48 -18.80 42.43
N VAL A 146 -33.46 -19.64 42.58
CA VAL A 146 -33.20 -20.35 43.84
C VAL A 146 -32.93 -19.37 44.98
N GLY A 147 -32.13 -18.34 44.74
CA GLY A 147 -31.86 -17.27 45.71
C GLY A 147 -33.14 -16.54 46.12
N THR A 148 -34.05 -16.24 45.19
CA THR A 148 -35.36 -15.65 45.49
C THR A 148 -36.21 -16.58 46.35
N LEU A 149 -36.30 -17.86 45.99
CA LEU A 149 -37.07 -18.85 46.77
C LEU A 149 -36.50 -19.01 48.19
N PHE A 150 -35.17 -19.02 48.34
CA PHE A 150 -34.51 -19.09 49.64
C PHE A 150 -34.82 -17.85 50.50
N ARG A 151 -34.77 -16.64 49.92
CA ARG A 151 -35.16 -15.41 50.63
C ARG A 151 -36.60 -15.45 51.11
N ILE A 152 -37.52 -15.94 50.27
CA ILE A 152 -38.93 -16.13 50.64
C ILE A 152 -39.06 -17.12 51.80
N TYR A 153 -38.38 -18.26 51.73
CA TYR A 153 -38.35 -19.26 52.80
C TYR A 153 -37.83 -18.66 54.12
N CYS A 154 -36.70 -17.94 54.08
CA CYS A 154 -36.14 -17.29 55.26
C CYS A 154 -37.10 -16.28 55.89
N TYR A 155 -37.83 -15.52 55.08
CA TYR A 155 -38.86 -14.60 55.56
C TYR A 155 -39.98 -15.33 56.31
N PHE A 156 -40.53 -16.41 55.74
CA PHE A 156 -41.55 -17.21 56.41
C PHE A 156 -41.05 -17.88 57.69
N ALA A 157 -39.84 -18.44 57.67
CA ALA A 157 -39.23 -19.03 58.87
C ALA A 157 -39.03 -17.99 59.98
N PHE A 158 -38.58 -16.78 59.63
CA PHE A 158 -38.46 -15.68 60.57
C PHE A 158 -39.81 -15.27 61.17
N LEU A 159 -40.83 -15.10 60.33
CA LEU A 159 -42.19 -14.82 60.81
C LEU A 159 -42.67 -15.91 61.77
N HIS A 160 -42.49 -17.18 61.42
CA HIS A 160 -42.89 -18.30 62.28
C HIS A 160 -42.21 -18.24 63.65
N ILE A 161 -40.90 -17.99 63.70
CA ILE A 161 -40.16 -17.83 64.96
C ILE A 161 -40.71 -16.65 65.77
N VAL A 162 -40.99 -15.51 65.13
CA VAL A 162 -41.56 -14.35 65.81
C VAL A 162 -42.97 -14.68 66.34
N TYR A 163 -43.84 -15.28 65.55
CA TYR A 163 -45.22 -15.57 65.98
C TYR A 163 -45.31 -16.67 67.04
N GLU A 164 -44.50 -17.73 66.96
CA GLU A 164 -44.58 -18.84 67.93
C GLU A 164 -43.71 -18.65 69.18
N PHE A 165 -42.52 -18.05 69.04
CA PHE A 165 -41.51 -18.02 70.08
C PHE A 165 -41.47 -16.70 70.84
N PHE A 166 -41.80 -15.58 70.19
CA PHE A 166 -41.84 -14.27 70.82
C PHE A 166 -42.92 -14.14 71.93
N PRO A 167 -44.17 -14.66 71.79
CA PRO A 167 -45.13 -14.61 72.90
C PRO A 167 -44.68 -15.42 74.11
N LYS A 168 -44.05 -16.58 73.89
CA LYS A 168 -43.47 -17.41 74.98
C LYS A 168 -42.31 -16.72 75.69
N TYR A 169 -41.54 -15.90 74.97
CA TYR A 169 -40.45 -15.11 75.53
C TYR A 169 -40.98 -13.87 76.29
N LEU A 170 -42.01 -13.20 75.77
CA LEU A 170 -42.70 -12.09 76.45
C LEU A 170 -43.42 -12.54 77.73
N ASP A 171 -44.08 -13.69 77.73
CA ASP A 171 -44.70 -14.25 78.95
C ASP A 171 -43.65 -14.60 80.02
N LYS A 172 -42.44 -14.99 79.61
CA LYS A 172 -41.32 -15.25 80.53
C LYS A 172 -40.73 -13.96 81.10
N ILE A 173 -40.68 -12.87 80.33
CA ILE A 173 -40.26 -11.55 80.81
C ILE A 173 -41.33 -10.92 81.71
N ASN A 174 -42.60 -10.93 81.28
CA ASN A 174 -43.74 -10.39 82.04
C ASN A 174 -44.09 -11.23 83.28
N GLY A 175 -43.84 -12.54 83.24
CA GLY A 175 -43.98 -13.45 84.39
C GLY A 175 -42.89 -13.27 85.45
N SER A 176 -41.77 -12.62 85.11
CA SER A 176 -40.69 -12.29 86.06
C SER A 176 -40.83 -10.90 86.67
N THR A 177 -41.78 -10.07 86.24
CA THR A 177 -42.08 -8.76 86.83
C THR A 177 -43.38 -8.78 87.63
N LYS A 178 -43.42 -9.56 88.72
CA LYS A 178 -44.33 -9.25 89.85
C LYS A 178 -43.67 -8.17 90.71
N TRP A 179 -43.88 -6.90 90.36
CA TRP A 179 -43.71 -5.82 91.32
C TRP A 179 -44.97 -5.73 92.20
N PRO A 180 -44.86 -5.68 93.54
CA PRO A 180 -46.02 -5.58 94.40
C PRO A 180 -46.65 -4.18 94.24
N ILE A 181 -47.89 -4.13 93.77
CA ILE A 181 -48.72 -2.92 93.87
C ILE A 181 -49.11 -2.78 95.33
N GLY A 182 -48.32 -2.00 96.07
CA GLY A 182 -48.67 -1.52 97.41
C GLY A 182 -49.83 -0.54 97.31
N LYS A 183 -51.02 -0.96 97.77
CA LYS A 183 -52.08 -0.02 98.16
C LYS A 183 -51.67 0.67 99.46
N LYS A 184 -51.78 2.00 99.52
CA LYS A 184 -52.47 2.73 100.59
C LYS A 184 -52.65 4.21 100.21
N ASN A 185 -53.89 4.63 100.35
CA ASN A 185 -54.38 5.97 100.10
C ASN A 185 -54.16 6.86 101.33
N GLY A 186 -54.03 8.17 101.09
CA GLY A 186 -54.53 9.21 101.98
C GLY A 186 -53.49 9.92 102.85
N LEU A 187 -53.20 11.18 102.50
CA LEU A 187 -53.60 12.33 103.31
C LEU A 187 -53.34 13.64 102.54
N GLN A 188 -54.35 14.50 102.55
CA GLN A 188 -54.37 15.83 101.94
C GLN A 188 -53.71 16.86 102.88
N ASN A 189 -53.31 17.99 102.27
CA ASN A 189 -52.99 19.32 102.84
C ASN A 189 -51.55 19.46 103.39
N LEU A 190 -50.82 20.57 103.25
CA LEU A 190 -51.20 21.98 103.09
C LEU A 190 -49.95 22.77 102.58
N CYS A 191 -50.16 23.84 101.80
CA CYS A 191 -49.13 24.77 101.28
C CYS A 191 -48.25 25.42 102.36
N ILE A 192 -47.01 25.74 101.99
CA ILE A 192 -46.43 27.09 102.07
C ILE A 192 -45.70 27.33 100.75
#